data_AF-A0A1W9U750-F1
#
_entry.id   AF-A0A1W9U750-F1
#
_cell.length_a   1.000
_cell.length_b   1.000
_cell.length_c   1.000
_cell.angle_alpha   90.00
_cell.angle_beta   90.00
_cell.angle_gamma   90.00
#
_symmetry.space_group_name_H-M   'P 1'
#
loop_
_entity.id
_entity.type
_entity.pdbx_description
1 polymer ?
#
loop_
_entity_poly.entity_id
_entity_poly.type
_entity_poly.pdbx_seq_one_letter_code
_entity_poly.pdbx_strand_id
1 'polypeptide(L)'
;MEGRPAFWPTLQEWLALPREAIERETPPVSLEEISLRPPRLDDPVLASLCKLLGDEAVYTDKLSRVEHAYGKSYCDLVRIRAGHIPAPPDVVVYPADQGHIASLLAWAADRDIAVVPFGGGSSVLGGVEPAPGDRLTITLDLARLDRVLAVDSVSRTARIQAGATGPEVEAQLNAQGFTLGHFPQSFEFSTLGGWIVTRSAGQNSIGYGKIEHMAQAVRVVTPVGIVETKDTPASAAGPSMLQLLLGSEGAYGVVTEATMRIHPLPEVQDYRGILFHSLVDGIAAFRDLMQSKRLRPALIRLSDAPETAAQTVMSHEHRGLRRLTDALAERYLSARGYDPTNGSTLLLLGFDGDSKWVSQQWSAALEICGDHRGLSLGRAVGRAWMRDRYAQPYLRDTLLGHGVMVDTLETATTWSNLMHLYEVMVAAMKGTISTTGGGPGYVMTHISHAYPHGASLYSTFLGCQVDDPDPLVRQAQWRAVKQSATEAILTAGGTLTHHHGIGRDHIPWLEQEIGRVGVRALRSLKQTFDPDDIMNPGILLPPEKRA
;
A
#
# COMPACT_ATOMS: atom_id res chain seq x y z
N MET A 1 -22.61 -3.38 3.85
CA MET A 1 -23.28 -2.55 4.87
C MET A 1 -24.50 -3.24 5.47
N GLU A 2 -25.22 -4.05 4.69
CA GLU A 2 -26.29 -4.91 5.23
C GLU A 2 -25.82 -5.73 6.43
N GLY A 3 -26.60 -5.72 7.51
CA GLY A 3 -26.29 -6.44 8.75
C GLY A 3 -25.37 -5.71 9.74
N ARG A 4 -25.12 -4.39 9.57
CA ARG A 4 -24.33 -3.55 10.49
C ARG A 4 -25.09 -2.26 10.89
N PRO A 5 -26.18 -2.36 11.67
CA PRO A 5 -27.07 -1.22 11.95
C PRO A 5 -26.42 -0.10 12.77
N ALA A 6 -25.38 -0.41 13.56
CA ALA A 6 -24.65 0.59 14.34
C ALA A 6 -23.68 1.44 13.50
N PHE A 7 -23.31 1.02 12.29
CA PHE A 7 -22.24 1.65 11.52
C PHE A 7 -22.49 3.13 11.23
N TRP A 8 -23.61 3.47 10.57
CA TRP A 8 -23.91 4.85 10.19
C TRP A 8 -24.18 5.77 11.38
N PRO A 9 -24.97 5.37 12.41
CA PRO A 9 -25.13 6.18 13.61
C PRO A 9 -23.81 6.48 14.32
N THR A 10 -22.93 5.49 14.47
CA THR A 10 -21.62 5.68 15.09
C THR A 10 -20.72 6.60 14.26
N LEU A 11 -20.70 6.43 12.93
CA LEU A 11 -19.94 7.31 12.05
C LEU A 11 -20.46 8.76 12.11
N GLN A 12 -21.78 8.93 12.21
CA GLN A 12 -22.42 10.23 12.39
C GLN A 12 -21.93 10.92 13.66
N GLU A 13 -21.86 10.19 14.77
CA GLU A 13 -21.35 10.69 16.04
C GLU A 13 -19.86 11.05 15.96
N TRP A 14 -19.03 10.16 15.41
CA TRP A 14 -17.58 10.36 15.33
C TRP A 14 -17.17 11.54 14.45
N LEU A 15 -17.88 11.78 13.35
CA LEU A 15 -17.53 12.80 12.37
C LEU A 15 -18.40 14.06 12.46
N ALA A 16 -19.45 14.05 13.27
CA ALA A 16 -20.55 15.00 13.17
C ALA A 16 -21.10 15.07 11.72
N LEU A 17 -21.24 13.90 11.08
CA LEU A 17 -21.64 13.78 9.69
C LEU A 17 -23.07 14.33 9.51
N PRO A 18 -23.35 15.17 8.49
CA PRO A 18 -24.70 15.63 8.20
C PRO A 18 -25.63 14.46 7.93
N ARG A 19 -26.88 14.55 8.39
CA ARG A 19 -27.87 13.48 8.22
C ARG A 19 -28.17 13.23 6.74
N GLU A 20 -28.21 14.31 5.96
CA GLU A 20 -28.44 14.31 4.51
C GLU A 20 -27.36 13.49 3.78
N ALA A 21 -26.12 13.54 4.26
CA ALA A 21 -25.01 12.81 3.69
C ALA A 21 -25.17 11.29 3.87
N ILE A 22 -25.83 10.82 4.94
CA ILE A 22 -26.17 9.40 5.15
C ILE A 22 -27.35 8.99 4.27
N GLU A 23 -28.34 9.86 4.14
CA GLU A 23 -29.58 9.59 3.40
C GLU A 23 -29.38 9.62 1.87
N ARG A 24 -28.36 10.35 1.38
CA ARG A 24 -28.09 10.52 -0.05
C ARG A 24 -26.62 10.28 -0.40
N GLU A 25 -26.37 9.19 -1.12
CA GLU A 25 -25.07 8.94 -1.75
C GLU A 25 -24.90 9.81 -3.01
N THR A 26 -23.72 10.39 -3.20
CA THR A 26 -23.28 11.03 -4.43
C THR A 26 -22.49 10.03 -5.27
N PRO A 27 -23.09 9.44 -6.32
CA PRO A 27 -22.41 8.46 -7.16
C PRO A 27 -21.29 9.12 -7.98
N PRO A 28 -20.30 8.34 -8.45
CA PRO A 28 -19.36 8.83 -9.46
C PRO A 28 -20.08 9.14 -10.77
N VAL A 29 -19.51 10.04 -11.58
CA VAL A 29 -19.94 10.23 -12.97
C VAL A 29 -19.74 8.95 -13.79
N SER A 30 -20.57 8.76 -14.81
CA SER A 30 -20.44 7.64 -15.76
C SER A 30 -19.25 7.84 -16.71
N LEU A 31 -18.77 6.77 -17.32
CA LEU A 31 -17.68 6.82 -18.30
C LEU A 31 -18.03 7.71 -19.51
N GLU A 32 -19.31 7.74 -19.88
CA GLU A 32 -19.84 8.53 -20.99
C GLU A 32 -19.70 10.03 -20.72
N GLU A 33 -19.93 10.45 -19.48
CA GLU A 33 -19.82 11.84 -19.01
C GLU A 33 -18.38 12.32 -18.86
N ILE A 34 -17.40 11.40 -18.76
CA ILE A 34 -15.99 11.76 -18.74
C ILE A 34 -15.56 12.27 -20.11
N SER A 35 -15.13 13.53 -20.14
CA SER A 35 -14.55 14.16 -21.33
C SER A 35 -13.03 14.07 -21.26
N LEU A 36 -12.43 13.46 -22.28
CA LEU A 36 -10.97 13.42 -22.46
C LEU A 36 -10.59 14.22 -23.70
N ARG A 37 -9.44 14.88 -23.66
CA ARG A 37 -8.78 15.33 -24.89
C ARG A 37 -8.50 14.14 -25.83
N PRO A 38 -8.57 14.31 -27.15
CA PRO A 38 -8.14 13.28 -28.10
C PRO A 38 -6.68 12.84 -27.85
N PRO A 39 -6.32 11.59 -28.21
CA PRO A 39 -4.92 11.19 -28.30
C PRO A 39 -4.14 12.15 -29.20
N ARG A 40 -2.94 12.53 -28.80
CA ARG A 40 -2.10 13.46 -29.59
C ARG A 40 -1.18 12.76 -30.60
N LEU A 41 -1.18 11.43 -30.67
CA LEU A 41 -0.41 10.69 -31.68
C LEU A 41 -1.03 10.94 -33.05
N ASP A 42 -0.21 11.33 -34.03
CA ASP A 42 -0.64 11.37 -35.43
C ASP A 42 -0.69 9.95 -36.04
N ASP A 43 -1.38 9.81 -37.17
CA ASP A 43 -1.57 8.50 -37.82
C ASP A 43 -0.23 7.80 -38.16
N PRO A 44 0.81 8.48 -38.69
CA PRO A 44 2.11 7.86 -38.94
C PRO A 44 2.80 7.33 -37.67
N VAL A 45 2.79 8.10 -36.57
CA VAL A 45 3.39 7.68 -35.30
C VAL A 45 2.62 6.48 -34.73
N LEU A 46 1.29 6.53 -34.72
CA LEU A 46 0.45 5.43 -34.26
C LEU A 46 0.68 4.16 -35.09
N ALA A 47 0.69 4.26 -36.42
CA ALA A 47 0.97 3.11 -37.30
C ALA A 47 2.36 2.51 -37.06
N SER A 48 3.36 3.34 -36.75
CA SER A 48 4.70 2.85 -36.41
C SER A 48 4.74 2.11 -35.07
N LEU A 49 3.96 2.56 -34.08
CA LEU A 49 3.82 1.90 -32.78
C LEU A 49 3.09 0.56 -32.91
N CYS A 50 2.00 0.52 -33.69
CA CYS A 50 1.30 -0.72 -34.02
C CYS A 50 2.21 -1.71 -34.75
N LYS A 51 3.01 -1.25 -35.72
CA LYS A 51 3.99 -2.11 -36.40
C LYS A 51 5.04 -2.68 -35.45
N LEU A 52 5.40 -1.92 -34.40
CA LEU A 52 6.40 -2.32 -33.42
C LEU A 52 5.87 -3.37 -32.45
N LEU A 53 4.62 -3.23 -31.98
CA LEU A 53 4.07 -4.02 -30.87
C LEU A 53 2.98 -5.04 -31.27
N GLY A 54 2.39 -4.89 -32.46
CA GLY A 54 1.14 -5.53 -32.85
C GLY A 54 -0.07 -4.63 -32.60
N ASP A 55 -1.06 -4.66 -33.49
CA ASP A 55 -2.29 -3.86 -33.38
C ASP A 55 -3.07 -4.18 -32.09
N GLU A 56 -3.05 -5.45 -31.68
CA GLU A 56 -3.73 -5.94 -30.48
C GLU A 56 -3.05 -5.50 -29.17
N ALA A 57 -1.89 -4.85 -29.25
CA ALA A 57 -1.15 -4.36 -28.09
C ALA A 57 -1.31 -2.84 -27.89
N VAL A 58 -2.04 -2.12 -28.74
CA VAL A 58 -2.08 -0.64 -28.76
C VAL A 58 -3.52 -0.14 -28.65
N TYR A 59 -3.81 0.64 -27.60
CA TYR A 59 -5.16 1.09 -27.26
C TYR A 59 -5.23 2.61 -27.09
N THR A 60 -6.13 3.24 -27.83
CA THR A 60 -6.39 4.70 -27.80
C THR A 60 -7.81 5.05 -27.39
N ASP A 61 -8.63 4.03 -27.08
CA ASP A 61 -10.03 4.20 -26.69
C ASP A 61 -10.18 4.89 -25.32
N LYS A 62 -11.38 5.41 -25.05
CA LYS A 62 -11.66 6.16 -23.82
C LYS A 62 -11.48 5.30 -22.58
N LEU A 63 -11.99 4.06 -22.57
CA LEU A 63 -11.99 3.21 -21.38
C LEU A 63 -10.56 2.91 -20.95
N SER A 64 -9.72 2.42 -21.87
CA SER A 64 -8.31 2.12 -21.60
C SER A 64 -7.60 3.33 -21.02
N ARG A 65 -7.79 4.52 -21.61
CA ARG A 65 -7.12 5.75 -21.13
C ARG A 65 -7.63 6.23 -19.77
N VAL A 66 -8.90 6.04 -19.44
CA VAL A 66 -9.46 6.37 -18.11
C VAL A 66 -8.92 5.43 -17.03
N GLU A 67 -8.91 4.12 -17.29
CA GLU A 67 -8.45 3.11 -16.33
C GLU A 67 -6.95 3.23 -15.99
N HIS A 68 -6.18 3.85 -16.89
CA HIS A 68 -4.74 4.05 -16.78
C HIS A 68 -4.33 5.49 -16.45
N ALA A 69 -5.28 6.37 -16.15
CA ALA A 69 -4.99 7.76 -15.83
C ALA A 69 -4.53 7.97 -14.39
N TYR A 70 -4.94 7.11 -13.47
CA TYR A 70 -4.81 7.35 -12.03
C TYR A 70 -4.53 6.08 -11.22
N GLY A 71 -3.96 6.31 -10.03
CA GLY A 71 -3.85 5.30 -8.98
C GLY A 71 -5.11 5.18 -8.14
N LYS A 72 -4.91 4.93 -6.84
CA LYS A 72 -5.96 4.76 -5.81
C LYS A 72 -5.77 5.72 -4.62
N SER A 73 -5.00 6.80 -4.79
CA SER A 73 -4.89 7.84 -3.76
C SER A 73 -6.23 8.56 -3.54
N TYR A 74 -6.40 9.24 -2.42
CA TYR A 74 -7.59 10.08 -2.23
C TYR A 74 -7.74 11.12 -3.35
N CYS A 75 -6.64 11.79 -3.72
CA CYS A 75 -6.63 12.79 -4.79
C CYS A 75 -7.10 12.24 -6.14
N ASP A 76 -6.69 11.02 -6.47
CA ASP A 76 -7.09 10.33 -7.69
C ASP A 76 -8.58 10.03 -7.70
N LEU A 77 -9.08 9.49 -6.59
CA LEU A 77 -10.45 9.01 -6.49
C LEU A 77 -11.46 10.16 -6.50
N VAL A 78 -11.21 11.26 -5.79
CA VAL A 78 -12.13 12.41 -5.84
C VAL A 78 -12.19 13.04 -7.23
N ARG A 79 -11.08 13.03 -7.98
CA ARG A 79 -11.01 13.55 -9.35
C ARG A 79 -11.75 12.66 -10.34
N ILE A 80 -11.45 11.35 -10.36
CA ILE A 80 -12.08 10.43 -11.32
C ILE A 80 -13.58 10.31 -11.08
N ARG A 81 -14.03 10.33 -9.82
CA ARG A 81 -15.46 10.35 -9.47
C ARG A 81 -16.18 11.59 -10.00
N ALA A 82 -15.47 12.70 -10.18
CA ALA A 82 -15.98 13.94 -10.77
C ALA A 82 -15.69 14.05 -12.28
N GLY A 83 -15.11 13.00 -12.91
CA GLY A 83 -14.73 12.99 -14.32
C GLY A 83 -13.57 13.92 -14.68
N HIS A 84 -12.80 14.38 -13.69
CA HIS A 84 -11.71 15.32 -13.89
C HIS A 84 -10.39 14.58 -14.16
N ILE A 85 -9.99 14.51 -15.43
CA ILE A 85 -8.73 13.90 -15.87
C ILE A 85 -7.98 14.91 -16.75
N PRO A 86 -7.13 15.79 -16.17
CA PRO A 86 -6.48 16.86 -16.91
C PRO A 86 -5.37 16.34 -17.84
N ALA A 87 -4.67 15.27 -17.42
CA ALA A 87 -3.57 14.68 -18.14
C ALA A 87 -3.80 13.17 -18.38
N PRO A 88 -4.77 12.78 -19.25
CA PRO A 88 -4.92 11.38 -19.61
C PRO A 88 -3.71 10.90 -20.41
N PRO A 89 -3.34 9.61 -20.34
CA PRO A 89 -2.37 9.04 -21.27
C PRO A 89 -2.87 9.21 -22.71
N ASP A 90 -1.95 9.29 -23.67
CA ASP A 90 -2.32 9.36 -25.08
C ASP A 90 -2.66 7.99 -25.64
N VAL A 91 -1.90 6.97 -25.23
CA VAL A 91 -2.06 5.58 -25.66
C VAL A 91 -1.67 4.65 -24.52
N VAL A 92 -2.35 3.52 -24.42
CA VAL A 92 -2.02 2.43 -23.51
C VAL A 92 -1.49 1.27 -24.33
N VAL A 93 -0.39 0.66 -23.91
CA VAL A 93 0.22 -0.47 -24.60
C VAL A 93 0.48 -1.67 -23.71
N TYR A 94 0.34 -2.87 -24.28
CA TYR A 94 0.52 -4.15 -23.59
C TYR A 94 1.63 -4.97 -24.28
N PRO A 95 2.92 -4.70 -23.98
CA PRO A 95 4.03 -5.45 -24.57
C PRO A 95 3.95 -6.94 -24.23
N ALA A 96 4.30 -7.81 -25.19
CA ALA A 96 4.24 -9.25 -25.02
C ALA A 96 5.44 -9.82 -24.24
N ASP A 97 6.60 -9.17 -24.35
CA ASP A 97 7.85 -9.62 -23.74
C ASP A 97 8.83 -8.46 -23.51
N GLN A 98 10.01 -8.81 -22.97
CA GLN A 98 11.10 -7.86 -22.75
C GLN A 98 11.60 -7.19 -24.05
N GLY A 99 11.57 -7.89 -25.18
CA GLY A 99 12.00 -7.35 -26.47
C GLY A 99 11.08 -6.24 -26.96
N HIS A 100 9.76 -6.42 -26.81
CA HIS A 100 8.77 -5.37 -27.05
C HIS A 100 9.04 -4.14 -26.18
N ILE A 101 9.32 -4.34 -24.88
CA ILE A 101 9.62 -3.24 -23.95
C ILE A 101 10.90 -2.50 -24.37
N ALA A 102 11.98 -3.22 -24.66
CA ALA A 102 13.25 -2.60 -25.08
C ALA A 102 13.09 -1.79 -26.37
N SER A 103 12.40 -2.35 -27.37
CA SER A 103 12.12 -1.65 -28.63
C SER A 103 11.22 -0.43 -28.42
N LEU A 104 10.22 -0.52 -27.54
CA LEU A 104 9.32 0.59 -27.21
C LEU A 104 10.06 1.74 -26.52
N LEU A 105 10.92 1.45 -25.54
CA LEU A 105 11.67 2.51 -24.85
C LEU A 105 12.64 3.22 -25.80
N ALA A 106 13.33 2.49 -26.68
CA ALA A 106 14.16 3.09 -27.71
C ALA A 106 13.34 3.95 -28.69
N TRP A 107 12.21 3.42 -29.17
CA TRP A 107 11.30 4.14 -30.07
C TRP A 107 10.74 5.43 -29.44
N ALA A 108 10.46 5.41 -28.14
CA ALA A 108 9.94 6.54 -27.38
C ALA A 108 11.03 7.59 -27.11
N ALA A 109 12.25 7.17 -26.79
CA ALA A 109 13.40 8.05 -26.60
C ALA A 109 13.70 8.86 -27.88
N ASP A 110 13.72 8.20 -29.04
CA ASP A 110 13.92 8.84 -30.35
C ASP A 110 12.86 9.92 -30.69
N ARG A 111 11.73 9.95 -29.98
CA ARG A 111 10.57 10.81 -30.26
C ARG A 111 10.19 11.72 -29.10
N ASP A 112 10.98 11.75 -28.03
CA ASP A 112 10.69 12.54 -26.83
C ASP A 112 9.32 12.18 -26.18
N ILE A 113 8.95 10.90 -26.20
CA ILE A 113 7.67 10.41 -25.67
C ILE A 113 7.88 9.85 -24.27
N ALA A 114 7.09 10.34 -23.30
CA ALA A 114 7.12 9.83 -21.94
C ALA A 114 6.50 8.44 -21.86
N VAL A 115 7.05 7.58 -21.00
CA VAL A 115 6.56 6.23 -20.73
C VAL A 115 6.32 6.08 -19.24
N VAL A 116 5.08 5.77 -18.86
CA VAL A 116 4.68 5.47 -17.48
C VAL A 116 4.48 3.96 -17.35
N PRO A 117 5.35 3.23 -16.62
CA PRO A 117 5.13 1.82 -16.34
C PRO A 117 3.88 1.62 -15.48
N PHE A 118 3.10 0.61 -15.81
CA PHE A 118 1.84 0.30 -15.15
C PHE A 118 1.75 -1.20 -14.86
N GLY A 119 1.21 -1.52 -13.68
CA GLY A 119 0.89 -2.88 -13.27
C GLY A 119 -0.54 -2.89 -12.77
N GLY A 120 -0.73 -3.10 -11.47
CA GLY A 120 -2.08 -3.12 -10.88
C GLY A 120 -2.80 -1.77 -10.72
N GLY A 121 -2.19 -0.66 -11.15
CA GLY A 121 -2.74 0.69 -10.92
C GLY A 121 -3.00 1.05 -9.44
N SER A 122 -2.38 0.34 -8.49
CA SER A 122 -2.72 0.42 -7.06
C SER A 122 -1.92 1.49 -6.29
N SER A 123 -1.17 2.35 -6.97
CA SER A 123 -0.38 3.40 -6.33
C SER A 123 -1.26 4.36 -5.53
N VAL A 124 -0.83 4.76 -4.33
CA VAL A 124 -1.56 5.71 -3.48
C VAL A 124 -0.88 7.08 -3.35
N LEU A 125 0.15 7.34 -4.17
CA LEU A 125 0.95 8.59 -4.14
C LEU A 125 1.09 9.22 -5.54
N GLY A 126 0.10 9.02 -6.41
CA GLY A 126 0.13 9.55 -7.78
C GLY A 126 1.20 8.92 -8.69
N GLY A 127 1.71 7.73 -8.37
CA GLY A 127 2.85 7.10 -9.07
C GLY A 127 2.62 6.66 -10.51
N VAL A 128 1.35 6.52 -10.93
CA VAL A 128 0.96 6.11 -12.30
C VAL A 128 0.27 7.23 -13.08
N GLU A 129 0.08 8.40 -12.48
CA GLU A 129 -0.51 9.55 -13.16
C GLU A 129 0.50 10.12 -14.18
N PRO A 130 0.14 10.30 -15.46
CA PRO A 130 0.96 11.03 -16.41
C PRO A 130 1.33 12.44 -15.89
N ALA A 131 2.58 12.85 -16.11
CA ALA A 131 2.98 14.21 -15.77
C ALA A 131 2.13 15.23 -16.55
N PRO A 132 1.71 16.34 -15.93
CA PRO A 132 0.97 17.39 -16.64
C PRO A 132 1.86 18.02 -17.72
N GLY A 133 1.24 18.40 -18.85
CA GLY A 133 1.89 19.15 -19.92
C GLY A 133 1.67 18.59 -21.32
N ASP A 134 2.43 19.11 -22.27
CA ASP A 134 2.24 18.86 -23.70
C ASP A 134 3.00 17.63 -24.23
N ARG A 135 3.87 17.01 -23.41
CA ARG A 135 4.63 15.82 -23.80
C ARG A 135 3.70 14.62 -23.96
N LEU A 136 3.80 13.96 -25.12
CA LEU A 136 3.10 12.71 -25.41
C LEU A 136 3.43 11.67 -24.33
N THR A 137 2.41 10.96 -23.84
CA THR A 137 2.60 9.94 -22.81
C THR A 137 1.99 8.60 -23.19
N ILE A 138 2.80 7.55 -23.10
CA ILE A 138 2.41 6.15 -23.21
C ILE A 138 2.30 5.58 -21.81
N THR A 139 1.18 4.93 -21.50
CA THR A 139 1.13 4.00 -20.37
C THR A 139 1.50 2.60 -20.85
N LEU A 140 2.54 2.02 -20.26
CA LEU A 140 3.05 0.69 -20.60
C LEU A 140 2.58 -0.30 -19.52
N ASP A 141 1.54 -1.08 -19.83
CA ASP A 141 0.96 -2.06 -18.91
C ASP A 141 1.64 -3.43 -19.05
N LEU A 142 2.16 -3.94 -17.93
CA LEU A 142 2.86 -5.21 -17.84
C LEU A 142 1.95 -6.43 -17.72
N ALA A 143 0.62 -6.30 -17.78
CA ALA A 143 -0.34 -7.40 -17.53
C ALA A 143 -0.09 -8.68 -18.35
N ARG A 144 0.59 -8.61 -19.50
CA ARG A 144 0.95 -9.80 -20.31
C ARG A 144 2.18 -10.57 -19.78
N LEU A 145 2.93 -9.99 -18.83
CA LEU A 145 4.09 -10.57 -18.18
C LEU A 145 3.69 -11.25 -16.85
N ASP A 146 2.87 -12.28 -16.92
CA ASP A 146 2.13 -12.86 -15.77
C ASP A 146 2.65 -14.22 -15.26
N ARG A 147 3.78 -14.72 -15.78
CA ARG A 147 4.23 -16.10 -15.55
C ARG A 147 5.28 -16.27 -14.45
N VAL A 148 5.16 -17.37 -13.70
CA VAL A 148 6.30 -18.00 -13.00
C VAL A 148 7.07 -18.85 -14.01
N LEU A 149 8.24 -18.36 -14.40
CA LEU A 149 9.06 -18.95 -15.48
C LEU A 149 9.84 -20.18 -15.05
N ALA A 150 10.32 -20.19 -13.80
CA ALA A 150 11.09 -21.30 -13.26
C ALA A 150 11.01 -21.35 -11.73
N VAL A 151 11.04 -22.55 -11.16
CA VAL A 151 11.14 -22.79 -9.71
C VAL A 151 12.34 -23.70 -9.44
N ASP A 152 13.26 -23.23 -8.62
CA ASP A 152 14.32 -24.04 -8.02
C ASP A 152 13.89 -24.42 -6.59
N SER A 153 13.43 -25.66 -6.44
CA SER A 153 12.98 -26.20 -5.15
C SER A 153 14.14 -26.48 -4.18
N VAL A 154 15.36 -26.63 -4.67
CA VAL A 154 16.56 -26.88 -3.86
C VAL A 154 17.02 -25.57 -3.22
N SER A 155 17.21 -24.53 -4.03
CA SER A 155 17.62 -23.20 -3.56
C SER A 155 16.45 -22.38 -3.00
N ARG A 156 15.21 -22.83 -3.24
CA ARG A 156 13.96 -22.16 -2.86
C ARG A 156 13.87 -20.76 -3.46
N THR A 157 13.98 -20.70 -4.77
CA THR A 157 13.80 -19.48 -5.55
C THR A 157 12.88 -19.70 -6.74
N ALA A 158 12.16 -18.66 -7.15
CA ALA A 158 11.36 -18.65 -8.36
C ALA A 158 11.69 -17.44 -9.22
N ARG A 159 11.83 -17.64 -10.52
CA ARG A 159 11.94 -16.54 -11.50
C ARG A 159 10.55 -16.23 -12.03
N ILE A 160 10.11 -14.98 -11.85
CA ILE A 160 8.73 -14.57 -12.03
C ILE A 160 8.71 -13.28 -12.85
N GLN A 161 7.78 -13.18 -13.78
CA GLN A 161 7.55 -11.98 -14.57
C GLN A 161 6.86 -10.88 -13.75
N ALA A 162 7.21 -9.63 -14.05
CA ALA A 162 6.88 -8.47 -13.21
C ALA A 162 5.41 -8.03 -13.28
N GLY A 163 4.66 -8.45 -14.30
CA GLY A 163 3.24 -8.17 -14.46
C GLY A 163 2.33 -9.07 -13.63
N ALA A 164 2.84 -10.19 -13.10
CA ALA A 164 2.05 -11.15 -12.35
C ALA A 164 1.47 -10.52 -11.07
N THR A 165 0.16 -10.65 -10.89
CA THR A 165 -0.57 -10.21 -9.70
C THR A 165 -0.34 -11.15 -8.52
N GLY A 166 -0.68 -10.71 -7.31
CA GLY A 166 -0.62 -11.56 -6.12
C GLY A 166 -1.30 -12.92 -6.26
N PRO A 167 -2.58 -12.99 -6.66
CA PRO A 167 -3.28 -14.25 -6.88
C PRO A 167 -2.60 -15.15 -7.90
N GLU A 168 -2.10 -14.59 -9.01
CA GLU A 168 -1.43 -15.37 -10.07
C GLU A 168 -0.11 -15.96 -9.61
N VAL A 169 0.71 -15.17 -8.90
CA VAL A 169 1.99 -15.62 -8.34
C VAL A 169 1.74 -16.76 -7.34
N GLU A 170 0.84 -16.55 -6.37
CA GLU A 170 0.55 -17.57 -5.36
C GLU A 170 -0.09 -18.81 -5.98
N ALA A 171 -1.01 -18.70 -6.93
CA ALA A 171 -1.60 -19.87 -7.59
C ALA A 171 -0.55 -20.73 -8.31
N GLN A 172 0.36 -20.10 -9.07
CA GLN A 172 1.40 -20.80 -9.84
C GLN A 172 2.48 -21.44 -8.93
N LEU A 173 2.83 -20.80 -7.81
CA LEU A 173 3.76 -21.36 -6.83
C LEU A 173 3.11 -22.46 -5.98
N ASN A 174 1.86 -22.27 -5.55
CA ASN A 174 1.15 -23.22 -4.70
C ASN A 174 0.94 -24.57 -5.40
N ALA A 175 0.71 -24.54 -6.72
CA ALA A 175 0.65 -25.74 -7.56
C ALA A 175 1.95 -26.59 -7.50
N GLN A 176 3.07 -25.98 -7.10
CA GLN A 176 4.37 -26.62 -6.94
C GLN A 176 4.78 -26.79 -5.45
N GLY A 177 3.88 -26.52 -4.50
CA GLY A 177 4.11 -26.69 -3.07
C GLY A 177 4.81 -25.52 -2.38
N PHE A 178 4.90 -24.36 -3.02
CA PHE A 178 5.56 -23.17 -2.48
C PHE A 178 4.63 -21.96 -2.42
N THR A 179 4.95 -20.99 -1.55
CA THR A 179 4.32 -19.67 -1.45
C THR A 179 5.40 -18.59 -1.53
N LEU A 180 5.06 -17.42 -2.05
CA LEU A 180 5.92 -16.25 -1.92
C LEU A 180 5.80 -15.65 -0.51
N GLY A 181 4.58 -15.65 0.04
CA GLY A 181 4.31 -15.13 1.39
C GLY A 181 4.17 -13.61 1.45
N HIS A 182 4.08 -12.93 0.30
CA HIS A 182 3.95 -11.47 0.20
C HIS A 182 2.50 -11.05 -0.03
N PHE A 183 1.82 -10.67 1.05
CA PHE A 183 0.39 -10.35 1.04
C PHE A 183 0.12 -8.87 1.37
N PRO A 184 0.41 -7.91 0.48
CA PRO A 184 0.06 -6.51 0.71
C PRO A 184 -1.47 -6.34 0.74
N GLN A 185 -1.97 -5.22 1.26
CA GLN A 185 -3.42 -4.96 1.29
C GLN A 185 -4.03 -4.89 -0.12
N SER A 186 -3.23 -4.51 -1.12
CA SER A 186 -3.58 -4.49 -2.54
C SER A 186 -3.29 -5.81 -3.28
N PHE A 187 -3.10 -6.93 -2.55
CA PHE A 187 -2.68 -8.23 -3.10
C PHE A 187 -3.43 -8.64 -4.37
N GLU A 188 -4.76 -8.47 -4.39
CA GLU A 188 -5.63 -8.93 -5.49
C GLU A 188 -5.35 -8.26 -6.84
N PHE A 189 -4.75 -7.06 -6.84
CA PHE A 189 -4.55 -6.26 -8.05
C PHE A 189 -3.11 -5.85 -8.29
N SER A 190 -2.33 -5.65 -7.22
CA SER A 190 -0.93 -5.23 -7.32
C SER A 190 -0.02 -6.34 -7.86
N THR A 191 1.03 -5.94 -8.57
CA THR A 191 1.91 -6.84 -9.31
C THR A 191 3.31 -6.90 -8.71
N LEU A 192 4.04 -7.97 -9.02
CA LEU A 192 5.41 -8.19 -8.55
C LEU A 192 6.34 -7.01 -8.85
N GLY A 193 6.30 -6.50 -10.09
CA GLY A 193 7.09 -5.34 -10.50
C GLY A 193 6.74 -4.10 -9.70
N GLY A 194 5.43 -3.86 -9.49
CA GLY A 194 4.93 -2.76 -8.66
C GLY A 194 5.44 -2.85 -7.22
N TRP A 195 5.48 -4.04 -6.63
CA TRP A 195 6.02 -4.24 -5.28
C TRP A 195 7.51 -3.90 -5.20
N ILE A 196 8.29 -4.37 -6.16
CA ILE A 196 9.74 -4.17 -6.23
C ILE A 196 10.07 -2.68 -6.36
N VAL A 197 9.41 -1.96 -7.26
CA VAL A 197 9.70 -0.54 -7.51
C VAL A 197 9.13 0.39 -6.44
N THR A 198 8.24 -0.07 -5.57
CA THR A 198 7.69 0.73 -4.44
C THR A 198 8.19 0.28 -3.06
N ARG A 199 9.00 -0.80 -3.00
CA ARG A 199 9.47 -1.42 -1.74
C ARG A 199 8.31 -1.80 -0.80
N SER A 200 7.27 -2.39 -1.39
CA SER A 200 6.04 -2.71 -0.67
C SER A 200 6.25 -3.71 0.48
N ALA A 201 5.34 -3.67 1.44
CA ALA A 201 5.31 -4.58 2.59
C ALA A 201 4.03 -5.43 2.57
N GLY A 202 4.18 -6.74 2.78
CA GLY A 202 3.07 -7.66 2.96
C GLY A 202 2.68 -7.80 4.43
N GLN A 203 1.42 -8.13 4.71
CA GLN A 203 0.90 -8.35 6.06
C GLN A 203 1.69 -9.41 6.84
N ASN A 204 2.28 -10.39 6.14
CA ASN A 204 3.11 -11.44 6.73
C ASN A 204 4.63 -11.19 6.61
N SER A 205 5.06 -9.97 6.31
CA SER A 205 6.47 -9.66 6.03
C SER A 205 7.40 -9.81 7.24
N ILE A 206 6.87 -9.95 8.45
CA ILE A 206 7.66 -10.28 9.64
C ILE A 206 8.15 -11.73 9.58
N GLY A 207 7.33 -12.64 9.06
CA GLY A 207 7.70 -14.04 8.85
C GLY A 207 8.48 -14.29 7.55
N TYR A 208 8.02 -13.70 6.45
CA TYR A 208 8.55 -13.98 5.11
C TYR A 208 9.53 -12.93 4.57
N GLY A 209 9.61 -11.76 5.22
CA GLY A 209 10.39 -10.61 4.74
C GLY A 209 9.54 -9.59 3.98
N LYS A 210 10.04 -8.36 3.87
CA LYS A 210 9.53 -7.40 2.89
C LYS A 210 10.08 -7.71 1.50
N ILE A 211 9.56 -7.04 0.47
CA ILE A 211 9.95 -7.32 -0.91
C ILE A 211 11.47 -7.16 -1.14
N GLU A 212 12.14 -6.23 -0.47
CA GLU A 212 13.59 -6.03 -0.57
C GLU A 212 14.42 -7.15 0.07
N HIS A 213 13.81 -7.97 0.93
CA HIS A 213 14.43 -9.15 1.53
C HIS A 213 14.10 -10.43 0.74
N MET A 214 12.97 -10.43 0.03
CA MET A 214 12.52 -11.53 -0.83
C MET A 214 13.19 -11.50 -2.21
N ALA A 215 13.36 -10.31 -2.80
CA ALA A 215 13.99 -10.14 -4.10
C ALA A 215 15.48 -10.50 -4.04
N GLN A 216 15.89 -11.44 -4.90
CA GLN A 216 17.27 -11.91 -5.02
C GLN A 216 17.96 -11.36 -6.26
N ALA A 217 17.22 -11.25 -7.37
CA ALA A 217 17.69 -10.62 -8.60
C ALA A 217 16.54 -9.97 -9.35
N VAL A 218 16.87 -9.02 -10.22
CA VAL A 218 15.94 -8.32 -11.10
C VAL A 218 16.57 -8.12 -12.47
N ARG A 219 15.71 -8.06 -13.49
CA ARG A 219 16.04 -7.63 -14.83
C ARG A 219 15.22 -6.38 -15.16
N VAL A 220 15.91 -5.31 -15.51
CA VAL A 220 15.31 -3.99 -15.73
C VAL A 220 15.70 -3.48 -17.11
N VAL A 221 14.71 -3.15 -17.92
CA VAL A 221 14.91 -2.51 -19.22
C VAL A 221 14.89 -1.00 -19.02
N THR A 222 15.98 -0.34 -19.35
CA THR A 222 16.12 1.13 -19.30
C THR A 222 16.24 1.66 -20.73
N PRO A 223 16.00 2.96 -20.97
CA PRO A 223 16.21 3.58 -22.28
C PRO A 223 17.62 3.36 -22.86
N VAL A 224 18.64 3.22 -22.00
CA VAL A 224 20.05 3.06 -22.43
C VAL A 224 20.55 1.61 -22.44
N GLY A 225 19.71 0.64 -22.05
CA GLY A 225 20.07 -0.78 -22.05
C GLY A 225 19.43 -1.59 -20.92
N ILE A 226 19.77 -2.87 -20.87
CA ILE A 226 19.24 -3.81 -19.88
C ILE A 226 20.22 -3.95 -18.72
N VAL A 227 19.70 -3.78 -17.50
CA VAL A 227 20.43 -4.06 -16.25
C VAL A 227 19.94 -5.40 -15.70
N GLU A 228 20.87 -6.32 -15.46
CA GLU A 228 20.60 -7.63 -14.89
C GLU A 228 21.46 -7.83 -13.64
N THR A 229 20.81 -8.12 -12.50
CA THR A 229 21.50 -8.43 -11.25
C THR A 229 21.64 -9.93 -11.06
N LYS A 230 22.64 -10.36 -10.27
CA LYS A 230 22.94 -11.78 -10.08
C LYS A 230 21.99 -12.42 -9.09
N ASP A 231 21.51 -13.61 -9.41
CA ASP A 231 20.65 -14.47 -8.59
C ASP A 231 21.42 -15.27 -7.53
N THR A 232 22.57 -14.77 -7.06
CA THR A 232 23.39 -15.40 -6.03
C THR A 232 22.98 -14.95 -4.62
N PRO A 233 23.22 -15.75 -3.55
CA PRO A 233 22.75 -15.43 -2.20
C PRO A 233 23.24 -14.09 -1.63
N ALA A 234 24.49 -13.70 -1.93
CA ALA A 234 25.10 -12.45 -1.50
C ALA A 234 26.29 -12.08 -2.39
N SER A 235 26.60 -10.78 -2.45
CA SER A 235 27.78 -10.24 -3.13
C SER A 235 28.30 -9.02 -2.37
N ALA A 236 29.62 -8.90 -2.26
CA ALA A 236 30.31 -7.72 -1.72
C ALA A 236 31.03 -6.92 -2.82
N ALA A 237 30.66 -7.12 -4.09
CA ALA A 237 31.27 -6.46 -5.24
C ALA A 237 30.77 -5.01 -5.40
N GLY A 238 31.11 -4.14 -4.44
CA GLY A 238 30.71 -2.73 -4.42
C GLY A 238 29.25 -2.50 -3.99
N PRO A 239 28.70 -1.30 -4.25
CA PRO A 239 27.29 -0.99 -3.97
C PRO A 239 26.34 -1.95 -4.68
N SER A 240 25.28 -2.37 -3.98
CA SER A 240 24.31 -3.32 -4.53
C SER A 240 23.44 -2.69 -5.61
N MET A 241 23.63 -3.11 -6.86
CA MET A 241 22.78 -2.68 -7.98
C MET A 241 21.30 -3.05 -7.75
N LEU A 242 21.04 -4.18 -7.11
CA LEU A 242 19.67 -4.56 -6.74
C LEU A 242 19.05 -3.48 -5.85
N GLN A 243 19.73 -3.07 -4.78
CA GLN A 243 19.20 -2.06 -3.86
C GLN A 243 19.05 -0.67 -4.50
N LEU A 244 19.82 -0.36 -5.54
CA LEU A 244 19.64 0.88 -6.32
C LEU A 244 18.39 0.85 -7.21
N LEU A 245 17.94 -0.34 -7.64
CA LEU A 245 16.77 -0.49 -8.51
C LEU A 245 15.46 -0.64 -7.73
N LEU A 246 15.51 -1.19 -6.50
CA LEU A 246 14.34 -1.30 -5.61
C LEU A 246 13.93 0.08 -5.09
N GLY A 247 12.65 0.43 -5.23
CA GLY A 247 12.17 1.77 -4.85
C GLY A 247 12.32 2.83 -5.94
N SER A 248 12.58 2.43 -7.19
CA SER A 248 12.77 3.35 -8.31
C SER A 248 11.47 3.94 -8.86
N GLU A 249 10.30 3.42 -8.49
CA GLU A 249 8.96 3.92 -8.87
C GLU A 249 8.77 4.17 -10.38
N GLY A 250 9.44 3.35 -11.21
CA GLY A 250 9.39 3.47 -12.67
C GLY A 250 10.26 4.59 -13.25
N ALA A 251 11.03 5.30 -12.42
CA ALA A 251 11.90 6.40 -12.86
C ALA A 251 13.12 5.93 -13.67
N TYR A 252 13.62 4.71 -13.44
CA TYR A 252 14.85 4.23 -14.08
C TYR A 252 14.58 3.36 -15.32
N GLY A 253 13.38 2.78 -15.42
CA GLY A 253 13.08 1.76 -16.41
C GLY A 253 11.96 0.84 -15.95
N VAL A 254 11.84 -0.29 -16.63
CA VAL A 254 10.78 -1.28 -16.45
C VAL A 254 11.38 -2.57 -15.91
N VAL A 255 10.99 -2.99 -14.71
CA VAL A 255 11.29 -4.33 -14.20
C VAL A 255 10.48 -5.33 -15.03
N THR A 256 11.13 -6.30 -15.67
CA THR A 256 10.45 -7.31 -16.51
C THR A 256 10.38 -8.67 -15.84
N GLU A 257 11.43 -9.05 -15.11
CA GLU A 257 11.55 -10.30 -14.37
C GLU A 257 12.26 -10.10 -13.04
N ALA A 258 11.92 -10.92 -12.05
CA ALA A 258 12.64 -10.98 -10.78
C ALA A 258 12.80 -12.44 -10.32
N THR A 259 13.94 -12.73 -9.71
CA THR A 259 14.14 -13.97 -8.95
C THR A 259 13.81 -13.68 -7.49
N MET A 260 12.81 -14.39 -6.97
CA MET A 260 12.26 -14.23 -5.63
C MET A 260 12.57 -15.45 -4.78
N ARG A 261 12.89 -15.24 -3.50
CA ARG A 261 12.96 -16.31 -2.51
C ARG A 261 11.55 -16.78 -2.18
N ILE A 262 11.35 -18.09 -2.13
CA ILE A 262 10.05 -18.72 -1.87
C ILE A 262 10.14 -19.64 -0.65
N HIS A 263 8.98 -20.00 -0.10
CA HIS A 263 8.87 -20.82 1.09
C HIS A 263 7.99 -22.03 0.80
N PRO A 264 8.25 -23.21 1.41
CA PRO A 264 7.28 -24.29 1.38
C PRO A 264 5.93 -23.82 1.94
N LEU A 265 4.83 -24.32 1.39
CA LEU A 265 3.51 -24.07 1.96
C LEU A 265 3.45 -24.49 3.43
N PRO A 266 2.94 -23.64 4.35
CA PRO A 266 2.82 -24.01 5.75
C PRO A 266 1.74 -25.08 5.94
N GLU A 267 2.01 -26.06 6.81
CA GLU A 267 1.01 -27.08 7.21
C GLU A 267 -0.12 -26.44 8.03
N VAL A 268 0.24 -25.51 8.91
CA VAL A 268 -0.66 -24.83 9.84
C VAL A 268 -0.45 -23.33 9.76
N GLN A 269 -1.54 -22.58 9.70
CA GLN A 269 -1.62 -21.15 9.94
C GLN A 269 -2.58 -20.91 11.11
N ASP A 270 -2.09 -20.39 12.23
CA ASP A 270 -2.89 -20.19 13.45
C ASP A 270 -2.79 -18.74 13.94
N TYR A 271 -3.84 -17.97 13.67
CA TYR A 271 -3.94 -16.54 14.01
C TYR A 271 -4.98 -16.33 15.12
N ARG A 272 -4.65 -15.48 16.11
CA ARG A 272 -5.50 -15.25 17.29
C ARG A 272 -5.47 -13.78 17.73
N GLY A 273 -6.54 -13.36 18.39
CA GLY A 273 -6.64 -12.04 19.02
C GLY A 273 -6.21 -12.08 20.49
N ILE A 274 -5.54 -11.03 20.95
CA ILE A 274 -5.17 -10.79 22.36
C ILE A 274 -5.53 -9.35 22.69
N LEU A 275 -6.28 -9.15 23.76
CA LEU A 275 -6.73 -7.84 24.22
C LEU A 275 -5.84 -7.33 25.35
N PHE A 276 -5.48 -6.05 25.31
CA PHE A 276 -4.76 -5.35 26.37
C PHE A 276 -5.59 -4.19 26.92
N HIS A 277 -5.33 -3.79 28.17
CA HIS A 277 -6.02 -2.68 28.82
C HIS A 277 -5.76 -1.33 28.15
N SER A 278 -4.54 -1.13 27.64
CA SER A 278 -4.10 0.14 27.07
C SER A 278 -3.14 -0.08 25.90
N LEU A 279 -2.91 0.97 25.12
CA LEU A 279 -1.90 0.97 24.05
C LEU A 279 -0.49 0.79 24.61
N VAL A 280 -0.20 1.35 25.79
CA VAL A 280 1.12 1.24 26.44
C VAL A 280 1.43 -0.22 26.80
N ASP A 281 0.46 -0.93 27.40
CA ASP A 281 0.60 -2.37 27.71
C ASP A 281 0.80 -3.18 26.43
N GLY A 282 -0.02 -2.91 25.40
CA GLY A 282 0.07 -3.58 24.11
C GLY A 282 1.43 -3.38 23.44
N ILE A 283 1.98 -2.16 23.46
CA ILE A 283 3.29 -1.85 22.86
C ILE A 283 4.43 -2.51 23.64
N ALA A 284 4.37 -2.54 24.97
CA ALA A 284 5.34 -3.24 25.78
C ALA A 284 5.37 -4.74 25.44
N ALA A 285 4.20 -5.38 25.37
CA ALA A 285 4.08 -6.77 24.92
C ALA A 285 4.59 -6.97 23.50
N PHE A 286 4.22 -6.09 22.56
CA PHE A 286 4.66 -6.16 21.17
C PHE A 286 6.19 -6.14 21.06
N ARG A 287 6.82 -5.17 21.73
CA ARG A 287 8.28 -5.04 21.74
C ARG A 287 8.94 -6.31 22.29
N ASP A 288 8.44 -6.84 23.41
CA ASP A 288 9.01 -8.03 24.05
C ASP A 288 8.82 -9.29 23.18
N LEU A 289 7.68 -9.41 22.48
CA LEU A 289 7.46 -10.45 21.46
C LEU A 289 8.50 -10.34 20.33
N MET A 290 8.76 -9.14 19.83
CA MET A 290 9.70 -8.89 18.73
C MET A 290 11.17 -9.01 19.11
N GLN A 291 11.51 -8.77 20.38
CA GLN A 291 12.87 -8.90 20.92
C GLN A 291 13.15 -10.30 21.48
N SER A 292 12.11 -11.15 21.59
CA SER A 292 12.26 -12.54 22.01
C SER A 292 12.96 -13.37 20.94
N LYS A 293 14.06 -14.02 21.33
CA LYS A 293 14.76 -15.00 20.49
C LYS A 293 13.99 -16.32 20.32
N ARG A 294 12.93 -16.53 21.12
CA ARG A 294 12.10 -17.75 21.09
C ARG A 294 11.02 -17.69 20.00
N LEU A 295 10.70 -16.50 19.51
CA LEU A 295 9.55 -16.27 18.64
C LEU A 295 9.94 -15.89 17.22
N ARG A 296 9.15 -16.36 16.26
CA ARG A 296 9.17 -15.91 14.86
C ARG A 296 7.72 -15.79 14.35
N PRO A 297 7.04 -14.69 14.66
CA PRO A 297 5.67 -14.48 14.19
C PRO A 297 5.63 -14.37 12.67
N ALA A 298 4.61 -14.97 12.07
CA ALA A 298 4.29 -14.76 10.65
C ALA A 298 3.55 -13.43 10.48
N LEU A 299 2.67 -13.10 11.43
CA LEU A 299 1.83 -11.91 11.45
C LEU A 299 1.81 -11.35 12.87
N ILE A 300 1.98 -10.05 13.04
CA ILE A 300 1.72 -9.37 14.31
C ILE A 300 1.27 -7.92 14.05
N ARG A 301 0.14 -7.52 14.62
CA ARG A 301 -0.47 -6.20 14.44
C ARG A 301 -1.16 -5.75 15.72
N LEU A 302 -0.92 -4.53 16.17
CA LEU A 302 -1.57 -3.96 17.36
C LEU A 302 -2.37 -2.74 16.99
N SER A 303 -3.69 -2.84 17.12
CA SER A 303 -4.67 -1.79 16.92
C SER A 303 -4.79 -0.91 18.17
N ASP A 304 -4.80 0.41 18.00
CA ASP A 304 -5.15 1.34 19.07
C ASP A 304 -6.63 1.21 19.48
N ALA A 305 -7.03 1.97 20.50
CA ALA A 305 -8.40 1.91 21.02
C ALA A 305 -9.44 2.36 19.98
N PRO A 306 -9.25 3.46 19.23
CA PRO A 306 -10.14 3.81 18.11
C PRO A 306 -10.31 2.70 17.07
N GLU A 307 -9.22 2.08 16.60
CA GLU A 307 -9.31 1.02 15.60
C GLU A 307 -9.99 -0.24 16.18
N THR A 308 -9.71 -0.57 17.45
CA THR A 308 -10.36 -1.69 18.16
C THR A 308 -11.86 -1.47 18.31
N ALA A 309 -12.29 -0.24 18.63
CA ALA A 309 -13.69 0.15 18.70
C ALA A 309 -14.38 0.06 17.34
N ALA A 310 -13.72 0.55 16.28
CA ALA A 310 -14.23 0.46 14.91
C ALA A 310 -14.40 -0.99 14.43
N GLN A 311 -13.47 -1.88 14.76
CA GLN A 311 -13.62 -3.31 14.44
C GLN A 311 -14.83 -3.93 15.15
N THR A 312 -15.12 -3.50 16.37
CA THR A 312 -16.32 -3.93 17.12
C THR A 312 -17.60 -3.46 16.44
N VAL A 313 -17.67 -2.19 16.01
CA VAL A 313 -18.82 -1.62 15.29
C VAL A 313 -19.02 -2.28 13.91
N MET A 314 -17.93 -2.65 13.24
CA MET A 314 -17.96 -3.33 11.94
C MET A 314 -18.29 -4.82 12.03
N SER A 315 -18.29 -5.40 13.23
CA SER A 315 -18.66 -6.81 13.43
C SER A 315 -20.16 -7.02 13.17
N HIS A 316 -20.53 -8.20 12.66
CA HIS A 316 -21.93 -8.52 12.41
C HIS A 316 -22.68 -8.67 13.72
N GLU A 317 -23.85 -8.02 13.84
CA GLU A 317 -24.72 -8.26 14.98
C GLU A 317 -25.22 -9.71 14.96
N HIS A 318 -24.93 -10.44 16.03
CA HIS A 318 -25.51 -11.76 16.23
C HIS A 318 -26.94 -11.67 16.77
N ARG A 319 -27.82 -12.54 16.29
CA ARG A 319 -29.21 -12.68 16.78
C ARG A 319 -29.38 -13.93 17.65
N GLY A 320 -30.40 -13.92 18.51
CA GLY A 320 -30.76 -15.08 19.34
C GLY A 320 -29.75 -15.40 20.45
N LEU A 321 -29.47 -16.69 20.67
CA LEU A 321 -28.61 -17.18 21.76
C LEU A 321 -27.18 -16.60 21.72
N ARG A 322 -26.68 -16.24 20.53
CA ARG A 322 -25.35 -15.63 20.37
C ARG A 322 -25.26 -14.21 20.91
N ARG A 323 -26.36 -13.43 20.88
CA ARG A 323 -26.38 -12.09 21.49
C ARG A 323 -26.24 -12.14 23.00
N LEU A 324 -26.81 -13.17 23.64
CA LEU A 324 -26.67 -13.41 25.07
C LEU A 324 -25.23 -13.78 25.44
N THR A 325 -24.56 -14.58 24.61
CA THR A 325 -23.14 -14.91 24.82
C THR A 325 -22.23 -13.70 24.63
N ASP A 326 -22.53 -12.83 23.67
CA ASP A 326 -21.78 -11.59 23.44
C ASP A 326 -21.91 -10.65 24.65
N ALA A 327 -23.14 -10.44 25.16
CA ALA A 327 -23.38 -9.62 26.35
C ALA A 327 -22.71 -10.18 27.62
N LEU A 328 -22.64 -11.51 27.76
CA LEU A 328 -21.90 -12.14 28.87
C LEU A 328 -20.39 -11.96 28.72
N ALA A 329 -19.87 -12.07 27.49
CA ALA A 329 -18.47 -11.81 27.20
C ALA A 329 -18.10 -10.35 27.49
N GLU A 330 -18.92 -9.38 27.04
CA GLU A 330 -18.75 -7.96 27.35
C GLU A 330 -18.73 -7.69 28.85
N ARG A 331 -19.67 -8.27 29.61
CA ARG A 331 -19.67 -8.13 31.08
C ARG A 331 -18.44 -8.73 31.73
N TYR A 332 -17.96 -9.88 31.24
CA TYR A 332 -16.74 -10.51 31.73
C TYR A 332 -15.49 -9.66 31.44
N LEU A 333 -15.41 -9.10 30.23
CA LEU A 333 -14.33 -8.20 29.82
C LEU A 333 -14.31 -6.94 30.69
N SER A 334 -15.48 -6.29 30.83
CA SER A 334 -15.64 -5.08 31.65
C SER A 334 -15.29 -5.34 33.13
N ALA A 335 -15.74 -6.47 33.70
CA ALA A 335 -15.38 -6.85 35.07
C ALA A 335 -13.87 -7.07 35.29
N ARG A 336 -13.13 -7.35 34.21
CA ARG A 336 -11.66 -7.50 34.22
C ARG A 336 -10.93 -6.23 33.76
N GLY A 337 -11.66 -5.12 33.57
CA GLY A 337 -11.12 -3.81 33.18
C GLY A 337 -10.86 -3.64 31.68
N TYR A 338 -11.31 -4.56 30.83
CA TYR A 338 -11.20 -4.41 29.38
C TYR A 338 -12.43 -3.70 28.81
N ASP A 339 -12.20 -2.69 27.98
CA ASP A 339 -13.21 -1.90 27.28
C ASP A 339 -12.85 -1.81 25.79
N PRO A 340 -13.30 -2.78 24.96
CA PRO A 340 -13.05 -2.80 23.53
C PRO A 340 -13.64 -1.60 22.75
N THR A 341 -14.51 -0.81 23.37
CA THR A 341 -15.21 0.31 22.72
C THR A 341 -14.54 1.65 22.95
N ASN A 342 -13.69 1.79 23.96
CA ASN A 342 -13.12 3.09 24.31
C ASN A 342 -11.67 3.08 24.86
N GLY A 343 -11.11 1.94 25.27
CA GLY A 343 -9.80 1.93 25.95
C GLY A 343 -8.87 0.78 25.60
N SER A 344 -9.41 -0.40 25.36
CA SER A 344 -8.60 -1.59 25.08
C SER A 344 -8.04 -1.61 23.67
N THR A 345 -6.90 -2.28 23.54
CA THR A 345 -6.18 -2.45 22.28
C THR A 345 -6.12 -3.91 21.89
N LEU A 346 -6.24 -4.19 20.59
CA LEU A 346 -6.27 -5.54 20.06
C LEU A 346 -4.97 -5.87 19.34
N LEU A 347 -4.27 -6.88 19.82
CA LEU A 347 -3.17 -7.54 19.13
C LEU A 347 -3.69 -8.72 18.33
N LEU A 348 -3.48 -8.70 17.02
CA LEU A 348 -3.59 -9.87 16.16
C LEU A 348 -2.20 -10.48 16.01
N LEU A 349 -2.05 -11.74 16.39
CA LEU A 349 -0.78 -12.46 16.34
C LEU A 349 -0.97 -13.80 15.61
N GLY A 350 0.01 -14.21 14.83
CA GLY A 350 -0.07 -15.39 13.99
C GLY A 350 1.26 -16.08 13.74
N PHE A 351 1.20 -17.41 13.65
CA PHE A 351 2.34 -18.26 13.32
C PHE A 351 1.97 -19.24 12.21
N ASP A 352 2.91 -19.39 11.29
CA ASP A 352 2.86 -20.33 10.16
C ASP A 352 3.96 -21.37 10.33
N GLY A 353 3.67 -22.63 9.99
CA GLY A 353 4.66 -23.72 10.01
C GLY A 353 4.04 -25.09 10.26
N ASP A 354 4.83 -26.03 10.78
CA ASP A 354 4.32 -27.32 11.25
C ASP A 354 3.56 -27.19 12.57
N SER A 355 2.70 -28.16 12.87
CA SER A 355 1.83 -28.13 14.05
C SER A 355 2.60 -28.01 15.39
N LYS A 356 3.76 -28.68 15.51
CA LYS A 356 4.56 -28.67 16.74
C LYS A 356 5.23 -27.32 16.93
N TRP A 357 5.81 -26.77 15.85
CA TRP A 357 6.37 -25.42 15.83
C TRP A 357 5.33 -24.38 16.26
N VAL A 358 4.18 -24.35 15.59
CA VAL A 358 3.11 -23.38 15.87
C VAL A 358 2.62 -23.48 17.33
N SER A 359 2.48 -24.68 17.88
CA SER A 359 2.09 -24.85 19.28
C SER A 359 3.13 -24.27 20.25
N GLN A 360 4.43 -24.49 20.00
CA GLN A 360 5.50 -23.98 20.86
C GLN A 360 5.57 -22.45 20.81
N GLN A 361 5.40 -21.87 19.63
CA GLN A 361 5.36 -20.42 19.43
C GLN A 361 4.20 -19.79 20.21
N TRP A 362 3.00 -20.38 20.13
CA TRP A 362 1.85 -19.89 20.89
C TRP A 362 2.02 -19.98 22.40
N SER A 363 2.63 -21.04 22.92
CA SER A 363 2.93 -21.16 24.36
C SER A 363 3.82 -20.02 24.85
N ALA A 364 4.92 -19.74 24.15
CA ALA A 364 5.83 -18.66 24.51
C ALA A 364 5.21 -17.26 24.32
N ALA A 365 4.38 -17.08 23.28
CA ALA A 365 3.70 -15.81 23.05
C ALA A 365 2.66 -15.49 24.13
N LEU A 366 1.87 -16.48 24.57
CA LEU A 366 0.87 -16.29 25.61
C LEU A 366 1.50 -16.02 26.98
N GLU A 367 2.67 -16.60 27.26
CA GLU A 367 3.47 -16.27 28.44
C GLU A 367 3.85 -14.78 28.43
N ILE A 368 4.50 -14.30 27.36
CA ILE A 368 4.92 -12.90 27.22
C ILE A 368 3.72 -11.95 27.28
N CYS A 369 2.65 -12.24 26.55
CA CYS A 369 1.46 -11.39 26.59
C CYS A 369 0.82 -11.39 27.99
N GLY A 370 0.88 -12.51 28.72
CA GLY A 370 0.38 -12.62 30.09
C GLY A 370 1.09 -11.70 31.08
N ASP A 371 2.41 -11.54 30.94
CA ASP A 371 3.23 -10.62 31.76
C ASP A 371 2.78 -9.15 31.61
N HIS A 372 2.18 -8.81 30.46
CA HIS A 372 1.61 -7.50 30.14
C HIS A 372 0.08 -7.45 30.26
N ARG A 373 -0.52 -8.40 30.99
CA ARG A 373 -1.99 -8.49 31.21
C ARG A 373 -2.80 -8.71 29.92
N GLY A 374 -2.23 -9.36 28.92
CA GLY A 374 -2.91 -9.74 27.70
C GLY A 374 -3.93 -10.84 27.94
N LEU A 375 -5.16 -10.64 27.44
CA LEU A 375 -6.24 -11.63 27.47
C LEU A 375 -6.45 -12.24 26.09
N SER A 376 -6.21 -13.55 25.94
CA SER A 376 -6.47 -14.22 24.66
C SER A 376 -7.96 -14.33 24.36
N LEU A 377 -8.35 -13.89 23.16
CA LEU A 377 -9.69 -14.04 22.58
C LEU A 377 -9.81 -15.30 21.69
N GLY A 378 -8.73 -16.10 21.62
CA GLY A 378 -8.66 -17.30 20.80
C GLY A 378 -8.69 -17.03 19.29
N ARG A 379 -9.06 -18.06 18.53
CA ARG A 379 -8.94 -18.09 17.06
C ARG A 379 -10.05 -17.37 16.30
N ALA A 380 -11.15 -16.98 16.96
CA ALA A 380 -12.29 -16.40 16.27
C ALA A 380 -11.94 -15.07 15.58
N VAL A 381 -11.21 -14.20 16.29
CA VAL A 381 -10.72 -12.91 15.77
C VAL A 381 -9.80 -13.11 14.57
N GLY A 382 -8.83 -14.01 14.66
CA GLY A 382 -7.90 -14.28 13.56
C GLY A 382 -8.57 -14.87 12.33
N ARG A 383 -9.55 -15.76 12.50
CA ARG A 383 -10.36 -16.29 11.38
C ARG A 383 -11.20 -15.21 10.71
N ALA A 384 -11.81 -14.31 11.48
CA ALA A 384 -12.58 -13.20 10.94
C ALA A 384 -11.67 -12.25 10.14
N TRP A 385 -10.51 -11.89 10.71
CA TRP A 385 -9.52 -11.07 10.03
C TRP A 385 -9.06 -11.70 8.71
N MET A 386 -8.75 -13.00 8.70
CA MET A 386 -8.31 -13.71 7.48
C MET A 386 -9.33 -13.63 6.35
N ARG A 387 -10.61 -13.73 6.66
CA ARG A 387 -11.70 -13.63 5.69
C ARG A 387 -11.85 -12.21 5.14
N ASP A 388 -11.70 -11.20 6.00
CA ASP A 388 -12.10 -9.82 5.69
C ASP A 388 -10.91 -8.87 5.37
N ARG A 389 -9.66 -9.34 5.44
CA ARG A 389 -8.43 -8.52 5.35
C ARG A 389 -8.27 -7.70 4.07
N TYR A 390 -8.97 -8.06 2.98
CA TYR A 390 -8.98 -7.32 1.72
C TYR A 390 -10.27 -6.50 1.49
N ALA A 391 -11.24 -6.56 2.41
CA ALA A 391 -12.54 -5.90 2.22
C ALA A 391 -12.53 -4.38 2.52
N GLN A 392 -11.58 -3.90 3.34
CA GLN A 392 -11.56 -2.50 3.79
C GLN A 392 -11.48 -1.46 2.66
N PRO A 393 -10.66 -1.62 1.60
CA PRO A 393 -10.61 -0.64 0.52
C PRO A 393 -11.94 -0.44 -0.21
N TYR A 394 -12.83 -1.43 -0.24
CA TYR A 394 -14.16 -1.28 -0.84
C TYR A 394 -15.08 -0.37 -0.03
N LEU A 395 -14.91 -0.33 1.30
CA LEU A 395 -15.69 0.57 2.17
C LEU A 395 -15.39 2.04 1.86
N ARG A 396 -14.15 2.35 1.48
CA ARG A 396 -13.73 3.71 1.10
C ARG A 396 -14.61 4.28 -0.01
N ASP A 397 -14.96 3.49 -1.02
CA ASP A 397 -15.72 3.97 -2.17
C ASP A 397 -17.15 4.38 -1.77
N THR A 398 -17.77 3.63 -0.85
CA THR A 398 -19.04 4.02 -0.21
C THR A 398 -18.87 5.29 0.63
N LEU A 399 -17.83 5.35 1.48
CA LEU A 399 -17.58 6.52 2.32
C LEU A 399 -17.40 7.82 1.51
N LEU A 400 -16.66 7.77 0.40
CA LEU A 400 -16.50 8.89 -0.51
C LEU A 400 -17.83 9.35 -1.12
N GLY A 401 -18.74 8.41 -1.41
CA GLY A 401 -20.09 8.74 -1.91
C GLY A 401 -20.95 9.46 -0.87
N HIS A 402 -20.72 9.22 0.41
CA HIS A 402 -21.42 9.86 1.53
C HIS A 402 -20.68 11.08 2.10
N GLY A 403 -19.78 11.69 1.31
CA GLY A 403 -19.08 12.90 1.73
C GLY A 403 -18.09 12.70 2.87
N VAL A 404 -17.53 11.49 3.01
CA VAL A 404 -16.49 11.20 4.02
C VAL A 404 -15.12 11.19 3.36
N MET A 405 -14.25 12.08 3.81
CA MET A 405 -12.83 12.04 3.54
C MET A 405 -12.23 10.89 4.33
N VAL A 406 -11.62 9.93 3.64
CA VAL A 406 -10.95 8.78 4.26
C VAL A 406 -9.67 8.48 3.49
N ASP A 407 -8.57 8.37 4.22
CA ASP A 407 -7.30 7.93 3.65
C ASP A 407 -6.38 7.36 4.72
N THR A 408 -5.20 6.91 4.28
CA THR A 408 -4.20 6.28 5.11
C THR A 408 -2.83 6.92 4.94
N LEU A 409 -2.04 6.90 6.00
CA LEU A 409 -0.64 7.26 5.97
C LEU A 409 0.14 6.35 6.91
N GLU A 410 1.44 6.30 6.71
CA GLU A 410 2.30 5.35 7.39
C GLU A 410 3.70 5.93 7.57
N THR A 411 4.34 5.50 8.65
CA THR A 411 5.69 5.91 9.02
C THR A 411 6.31 4.79 9.87
N ALA A 412 7.58 4.94 10.25
CA ALA A 412 8.26 4.07 11.19
C ALA A 412 9.25 4.86 12.05
N THR A 413 9.49 4.36 13.27
CA THR A 413 10.50 4.92 14.18
C THR A 413 10.98 3.86 15.18
N THR A 414 11.88 4.26 16.08
CA THR A 414 12.42 3.39 17.12
C THR A 414 11.41 3.13 18.25
N TRP A 415 11.56 2.02 18.96
CA TRP A 415 10.66 1.70 20.09
C TRP A 415 10.60 2.80 21.16
N SER A 416 11.72 3.47 21.43
CA SER A 416 11.80 4.57 22.40
C SER A 416 11.04 5.82 21.99
N ASN A 417 10.79 6.00 20.69
CA ASN A 417 10.11 7.18 20.15
C ASN A 417 8.67 6.88 19.70
N LEU A 418 8.27 5.61 19.62
CA LEU A 418 7.03 5.17 18.98
C LEU A 418 5.77 5.83 19.57
N MET A 419 5.68 5.92 20.90
CA MET A 419 4.54 6.56 21.57
C MET A 419 4.49 8.07 21.32
N HIS A 420 5.65 8.74 21.40
CA HIS A 420 5.73 10.17 21.12
C HIS A 420 5.29 10.47 19.67
N LEU A 421 5.81 9.70 18.71
CA LEU A 421 5.46 9.84 17.30
C LEU A 421 3.96 9.60 17.07
N TYR A 422 3.39 8.56 17.69
CA TYR A 422 1.94 8.28 17.62
C TYR A 422 1.12 9.48 18.10
N GLU A 423 1.44 10.03 19.28
CA GLU A 423 0.70 11.14 19.89
C GLU A 423 0.71 12.40 19.01
N VAL A 424 1.89 12.82 18.54
CA VAL A 424 2.03 14.03 17.73
C VAL A 424 1.38 13.88 16.36
N MET A 425 1.52 12.70 15.74
CA MET A 425 0.92 12.40 14.43
C MET A 425 -0.61 12.40 14.51
N VAL A 426 -1.18 11.74 15.52
CA VAL A 426 -2.64 11.71 15.74
C VAL A 426 -3.18 13.11 16.06
N ALA A 427 -2.48 13.87 16.91
CA ALA A 427 -2.87 15.22 17.26
C ALA A 427 -2.86 16.17 16.05
N ALA A 428 -1.82 16.10 15.20
CA ALA A 428 -1.72 16.89 13.98
C ALA A 428 -2.88 16.59 13.02
N MET A 429 -3.15 15.31 12.74
CA MET A 429 -4.27 14.92 11.87
C MET A 429 -5.62 15.42 12.40
N LYS A 430 -5.95 15.14 13.67
CA LYS A 430 -7.23 15.56 14.27
C LYS A 430 -7.38 17.08 14.28
N GLY A 431 -6.32 17.80 14.66
CA GLY A 431 -6.30 19.26 14.66
C GLY A 431 -6.59 19.82 13.27
N THR A 432 -5.89 19.35 12.25
CA THR A 432 -6.08 19.85 10.88
C THR A 432 -7.42 19.47 10.28
N ILE A 433 -7.91 18.23 10.50
CA ILE A 433 -9.27 17.82 10.07
C ILE A 433 -10.31 18.79 10.64
N SER A 434 -10.23 19.11 11.94
CA SER A 434 -11.14 20.06 12.57
C SER A 434 -11.06 21.46 11.98
N THR A 435 -9.84 22.01 11.85
CA THR A 435 -9.65 23.38 11.32
C THR A 435 -10.01 23.53 9.83
N THR A 436 -10.05 22.43 9.08
CA THR A 436 -10.41 22.41 7.65
C THR A 436 -11.86 22.01 7.40
N GLY A 437 -12.71 22.01 8.45
CA GLY A 437 -14.14 21.76 8.33
C GLY A 437 -14.55 20.29 8.26
N GLY A 438 -13.64 19.36 8.55
CA GLY A 438 -13.90 17.92 8.52
C GLY A 438 -14.54 17.35 9.79
N GLY A 439 -15.04 18.20 10.69
CA GLY A 439 -15.64 17.79 11.96
C GLY A 439 -14.60 17.40 13.03
N PRO A 440 -14.99 16.65 14.08
CA PRO A 440 -14.07 16.21 15.14
C PRO A 440 -12.93 15.33 14.63
N GLY A 441 -13.17 14.59 13.53
CA GLY A 441 -12.22 13.67 12.92
C GLY A 441 -12.02 12.39 13.71
N TYR A 442 -11.92 11.27 13.01
CA TYR A 442 -11.64 9.97 13.62
C TYR A 442 -10.32 9.42 13.07
N VAL A 443 -9.36 9.15 13.95
CA VAL A 443 -8.05 8.62 13.59
C VAL A 443 -7.87 7.28 14.29
N MET A 444 -7.62 6.26 13.48
CA MET A 444 -7.33 4.89 13.89
C MET A 444 -5.89 4.59 13.53
N THR A 445 -5.13 4.01 14.43
CA THR A 445 -3.73 3.66 14.19
C THR A 445 -3.44 2.25 14.64
N HIS A 446 -2.57 1.57 13.91
CA HIS A 446 -2.02 0.32 14.36
C HIS A 446 -0.53 0.21 14.06
N ILE A 447 0.14 -0.62 14.84
CA ILE A 447 1.46 -1.11 14.48
C ILE A 447 1.27 -2.15 13.38
N SER A 448 1.66 -1.82 12.15
CA SER A 448 1.48 -2.68 10.98
C SER A 448 2.64 -3.66 10.80
N HIS A 449 3.85 -3.22 11.16
CA HIS A 449 5.09 -3.96 11.00
C HIS A 449 6.02 -3.65 12.16
N ALA A 450 6.92 -4.58 12.47
CA ALA A 450 7.87 -4.38 13.53
C ALA A 450 9.23 -5.03 13.26
N TYR A 451 10.20 -4.49 13.96
CA TYR A 451 11.61 -4.81 13.89
C TYR A 451 12.14 -4.97 15.32
N PRO A 452 13.29 -5.62 15.51
CA PRO A 452 13.90 -5.70 16.84
C PRO A 452 14.13 -4.32 17.50
N HIS A 453 14.34 -3.28 16.70
CA HIS A 453 14.71 -1.92 17.14
C HIS A 453 13.63 -0.85 16.90
N GLY A 454 12.50 -1.18 16.27
CA GLY A 454 11.47 -0.20 15.97
C GLY A 454 10.21 -0.80 15.36
N ALA A 455 9.28 0.05 14.95
CA ALA A 455 8.01 -0.37 14.37
C ALA A 455 7.45 0.66 13.41
N SER A 456 6.58 0.19 12.51
CA SER A 456 5.80 1.03 11.62
C SER A 456 4.43 1.31 12.21
N LEU A 457 4.03 2.59 12.21
CA LEU A 457 2.67 3.03 12.48
C LEU A 457 1.94 3.21 11.16
N TYR A 458 0.72 2.73 11.09
CA TYR A 458 -0.19 2.92 9.98
C TYR A 458 -1.49 3.51 10.50
N SER A 459 -1.84 4.70 10.02
CA SER A 459 -3.01 5.42 10.46
C SER A 459 -4.03 5.53 9.33
N THR A 460 -5.29 5.29 9.65
CA THR A 460 -6.45 5.66 8.84
C THR A 460 -7.12 6.84 9.49
N PHE A 461 -7.35 7.92 8.74
CA PHE A 461 -8.06 9.09 9.23
C PHE A 461 -9.34 9.31 8.44
N LEU A 462 -10.38 9.75 9.15
CA LEU A 462 -11.70 10.06 8.62
C LEU A 462 -12.10 11.48 9.02
N GLY A 463 -12.78 12.18 8.13
CA GLY A 463 -13.40 13.48 8.36
C GLY A 463 -14.53 13.71 7.36
N CYS A 464 -15.36 14.72 7.58
CA CYS A 464 -16.31 15.19 6.57
C CYS A 464 -15.56 15.85 5.41
N GLN A 465 -16.00 15.61 4.18
CA GLN A 465 -15.60 16.43 3.04
C GLN A 465 -16.22 17.81 3.18
N VAL A 466 -15.49 18.83 2.76
CA VAL A 466 -16.08 20.13 2.44
C VAL A 466 -17.17 19.97 1.37
N ASP A 467 -18.32 20.61 1.59
CA ASP A 467 -19.46 20.59 0.67
C ASP A 467 -19.20 21.50 -0.53
N ASP A 468 -18.36 21.04 -1.45
CA ASP A 468 -18.00 21.74 -2.67
C ASP A 468 -17.98 20.78 -3.87
N PRO A 469 -18.68 21.10 -4.98
CA PRO A 469 -18.68 20.26 -6.16
C PRO A 469 -17.30 20.15 -6.82
N ASP A 470 -16.40 21.12 -6.65
CA ASP A 470 -15.05 21.07 -7.20
C ASP A 470 -14.18 20.03 -6.45
N PRO A 471 -13.74 18.95 -7.11
CA PRO A 471 -12.87 17.96 -6.48
C PRO A 471 -11.55 18.56 -5.98
N LEU A 472 -11.07 19.66 -6.56
CA LEU A 472 -9.80 20.30 -6.17
C LEU A 472 -9.89 20.99 -4.80
N VAL A 473 -11.06 21.51 -4.43
CA VAL A 473 -11.32 22.08 -3.09
C VAL A 473 -11.26 20.97 -2.04
N ARG A 474 -11.89 19.82 -2.31
CA ARG A 474 -11.81 18.61 -1.47
C ARG A 474 -10.39 18.04 -1.39
N GLN A 475 -9.61 18.11 -2.46
CA GLN A 475 -8.19 17.76 -2.41
C GLN A 475 -7.38 18.70 -1.52
N ALA A 476 -7.63 20.02 -1.58
CA ALA A 476 -6.91 20.99 -0.77
C ALA A 476 -7.12 20.72 0.73
N GLN A 477 -8.35 20.37 1.14
CA GLN A 477 -8.66 19.92 2.50
C GLN A 477 -7.79 18.73 2.91
N TRP A 478 -7.76 17.67 2.09
CA TRP A 478 -6.94 16.48 2.36
C TRP A 478 -5.44 16.78 2.37
N ARG A 479 -4.94 17.60 1.44
CA ARG A 479 -3.53 17.99 1.35
C ARG A 479 -3.07 18.70 2.62
N ALA A 480 -3.90 19.56 3.20
CA ALA A 480 -3.58 20.22 4.46
C ALA A 480 -3.38 19.20 5.60
N VAL A 481 -4.26 18.20 5.71
CA VAL A 481 -4.14 17.12 6.71
C VAL A 481 -2.86 16.31 6.49
N LYS A 482 -2.60 15.88 5.25
CA LYS A 482 -1.39 15.12 4.90
C LYS A 482 -0.11 15.90 5.14
N GLN A 483 -0.07 17.17 4.78
CA GLN A 483 1.08 18.05 5.02
C GLN A 483 1.35 18.18 6.51
N SER A 484 0.33 18.54 7.31
CA SER A 484 0.51 18.71 8.76
C SER A 484 0.97 17.42 9.44
N ALA A 485 0.38 16.27 9.07
CA ALA A 485 0.79 14.98 9.59
C ALA A 485 2.24 14.63 9.21
N THR A 486 2.62 14.83 7.94
CA THR A 486 3.97 14.50 7.44
C THR A 486 5.03 15.38 8.10
N GLU A 487 4.79 16.68 8.22
CA GLU A 487 5.71 17.61 8.90
C GLU A 487 5.86 17.26 10.39
N ALA A 488 4.77 16.90 11.07
CA ALA A 488 4.80 16.45 12.46
C ALA A 488 5.60 15.14 12.61
N ILE A 489 5.39 14.17 11.71
CA ILE A 489 6.11 12.89 11.69
C ILE A 489 7.62 13.11 11.56
N LEU A 490 8.04 13.90 10.57
CA LEU A 490 9.47 14.15 10.31
C LEU A 490 10.12 14.93 11.45
N THR A 491 9.42 15.94 11.99
CA THR A 491 9.91 16.73 13.13
C THR A 491 10.11 15.86 14.37
N ALA A 492 9.24 14.86 14.57
CA ALA A 492 9.32 13.92 15.69
C ALA A 492 10.23 12.72 15.42
N GLY A 493 10.98 12.67 14.31
CA GLY A 493 11.94 11.61 14.01
C GLY A 493 11.31 10.30 13.53
N GLY A 494 10.15 10.36 12.89
CA GLY A 494 9.64 9.29 12.03
C GLY A 494 10.21 9.39 10.61
N THR A 495 10.26 8.27 9.88
CA THR A 495 10.59 8.28 8.44
C THR A 495 9.42 8.80 7.61
N LEU A 496 9.72 9.41 6.47
CA LEU A 496 8.74 9.89 5.49
C LEU A 496 7.77 8.81 5.01
N THR A 497 8.25 7.58 4.83
CA THR A 497 7.45 6.44 4.37
C THR A 497 8.11 5.15 4.82
N HIS A 498 7.33 4.12 5.13
CA HIS A 498 7.83 2.77 5.38
C HIS A 498 7.55 1.80 4.21
N HIS A 499 6.46 1.99 3.45
CA HIS A 499 6.10 1.11 2.33
C HIS A 499 5.15 1.70 1.25
N HIS A 500 4.63 2.93 1.41
CA HIS A 500 3.86 3.54 0.32
C HIS A 500 4.75 4.08 -0.80
N GLY A 501 5.98 4.50 -0.48
CA GLY A 501 6.94 5.09 -1.41
C GLY A 501 6.96 6.62 -1.34
N ILE A 502 7.53 7.23 -2.36
CA ILE A 502 7.63 8.68 -2.52
C ILE A 502 6.52 9.19 -3.44
N GLY A 503 6.32 8.52 -4.56
CA GLY A 503 5.38 8.94 -5.58
C GLY A 503 5.66 10.37 -6.06
N ARG A 504 4.57 11.11 -6.29
CA ARG A 504 4.58 12.57 -6.48
C ARG A 504 4.27 13.29 -5.16
N ASP A 505 3.50 12.65 -4.30
CA ASP A 505 2.97 13.25 -3.07
C ASP A 505 4.05 13.56 -2.03
N HIS A 506 5.03 12.67 -1.82
CA HIS A 506 6.06 12.87 -0.79
C HIS A 506 7.33 13.57 -1.30
N ILE A 507 7.42 13.88 -2.60
CA ILE A 507 8.55 14.60 -3.21
C ILE A 507 8.98 15.84 -2.42
N PRO A 508 8.07 16.71 -1.93
CA PRO A 508 8.45 17.92 -1.21
C PRO A 508 9.31 17.68 0.04
N TRP A 509 9.21 16.49 0.65
CA TRP A 509 9.92 16.14 1.89
C TRP A 509 11.11 15.19 1.68
N LEU A 510 11.36 14.70 0.46
CA LEU A 510 12.44 13.74 0.22
C LEU A 510 13.82 14.29 0.63
N GLU A 511 14.09 15.58 0.40
CA GLU A 511 15.36 16.21 0.80
C GLU A 511 15.55 16.21 2.33
N GLN A 512 14.46 16.28 3.11
CA GLN A 512 14.52 16.20 4.57
C GLN A 512 14.84 14.78 5.05
N GLU A 513 14.35 13.74 4.35
CA GLU A 513 14.59 12.33 4.68
C GLU A 513 16.03 11.88 4.37
N ILE A 514 16.50 12.11 3.14
CA ILE A 514 17.78 11.54 2.66
C ILE A 514 18.89 12.57 2.47
N GLY A 515 18.61 13.85 2.75
CA GLY A 515 19.53 14.95 2.56
C GLY A 515 19.76 15.34 1.10
N ARG A 516 20.24 16.57 0.90
CA ARG A 516 20.52 17.13 -0.43
C ARG A 516 21.50 16.30 -1.28
N VAL A 517 22.52 15.72 -0.65
CA VAL A 517 23.51 14.87 -1.33
C VAL A 517 22.86 13.55 -1.80
N GLY A 518 21.97 12.98 -1.00
CA GLY A 518 21.20 11.78 -1.37
C GLY A 518 20.31 12.05 -2.58
N VAL A 519 19.56 13.15 -2.58
CA VAL A 519 18.74 13.58 -3.73
C VAL A 519 19.60 13.75 -4.99
N ARG A 520 20.77 14.40 -4.87
CA ARG A 520 21.70 14.56 -6.01
C ARG A 520 22.20 13.22 -6.54
N ALA A 521 22.52 12.28 -5.66
CA ALA A 521 22.97 10.94 -6.07
C ALA A 521 21.88 10.19 -6.84
N LEU A 522 20.63 10.19 -6.34
CA LEU A 522 19.50 9.58 -7.04
C LEU A 522 19.22 10.25 -8.39
N ARG A 523 19.41 11.57 -8.49
CA ARG A 523 19.29 12.29 -9.76
C ARG A 523 20.37 11.90 -10.76
N SER A 524 21.62 11.73 -10.31
CA SER A 524 22.69 11.22 -11.19
C SER A 524 22.41 9.81 -11.69
N LEU A 525 21.80 8.95 -10.87
CA LEU A 525 21.34 7.63 -11.32
C LEU A 525 20.23 7.76 -12.38
N LYS A 526 19.22 8.60 -12.13
CA LYS A 526 18.15 8.89 -13.11
C LYS A 526 18.72 9.32 -14.45
N GLN A 527 19.62 10.30 -14.47
CA GLN A 527 20.28 10.80 -15.68
C GLN A 527 21.14 9.74 -16.39
N THR A 528 21.64 8.74 -15.66
CA THR A 528 22.44 7.65 -16.23
C THR A 528 21.55 6.60 -16.90
N PHE A 529 20.45 6.20 -16.24
CA PHE A 529 19.54 5.19 -16.77
C PHE A 529 18.57 5.74 -17.82
N ASP A 530 18.23 7.02 -17.72
CA ASP A 530 17.26 7.69 -18.57
C ASP A 530 17.68 9.16 -18.83
N PRO A 531 18.62 9.38 -19.77
CA PRO A 531 19.19 10.69 -20.05
C PRO A 531 18.18 11.68 -20.66
N ASP A 532 17.16 11.19 -21.36
CA ASP A 532 16.12 12.00 -22.02
C ASP A 532 14.88 12.21 -21.13
N ASP A 533 14.96 11.76 -19.87
CA ASP A 533 13.90 11.86 -18.88
C ASP A 533 12.54 11.32 -19.38
N ILE A 534 12.50 10.25 -20.18
CA ILE A 534 11.25 9.68 -20.70
C ILE A 534 10.51 8.79 -19.69
N MET A 535 11.21 8.20 -18.73
CA MET A 535 10.69 7.22 -17.77
C MET A 535 10.00 7.91 -16.59
N ASN A 536 8.67 7.80 -16.55
CA ASN A 536 7.76 8.36 -15.56
C ASN A 536 8.16 9.78 -15.09
N PRO A 537 8.16 10.77 -15.98
CA PRO A 537 8.77 12.08 -15.69
C PRO A 537 8.14 12.74 -14.46
N GLY A 538 8.98 13.39 -13.65
CA GLY A 538 8.55 14.09 -12.43
C GLY A 538 8.14 13.18 -11.26
N ILE A 539 8.35 11.86 -11.35
CA ILE A 539 8.23 10.95 -10.20
C ILE A 539 9.49 10.98 -9.32
N LEU A 540 9.35 10.62 -8.04
CA LEU A 540 10.42 10.31 -7.08
C LEU A 540 11.29 11.50 -6.67
N LEU A 541 11.73 12.35 -7.60
CA LEU A 541 12.73 13.38 -7.36
C LEU A 541 12.12 14.79 -7.36
N PRO A 542 12.54 15.68 -6.44
CA PRO A 542 12.14 17.07 -6.50
C PRO A 542 12.64 17.73 -7.80
N PRO A 543 11.87 18.67 -8.36
CA PRO A 543 12.30 19.42 -9.54
C PRO A 543 13.61 20.14 -9.26
N GLU A 544 14.40 20.39 -10.31
CA GLU A 544 15.59 21.21 -10.15
C GLU A 544 15.17 22.63 -9.75
N LYS A 545 15.66 23.10 -8.60
CA LYS A 545 15.61 24.54 -8.30
C LYS A 545 16.45 25.21 -9.37
N ARG A 546 15.81 25.91 -10.32
CA ARG A 546 16.52 26.79 -11.25
C ARG A 546 17.34 27.75 -10.39
N ALA A 547 18.66 27.70 -10.58
CA ALA A 547 19.63 28.50 -9.83
C ALA A 547 19.48 29.99 -10.15
#